data_AF-A0A0F9P455-F1
#
_entry.id   AF-A0A0F9P455-F1
#
_cell.length_a   1.000
_cell.length_b   1.000
_cell.length_c   1.000
_cell.angle_alpha   90.00
_cell.angle_beta   90.00
_cell.angle_gamma   90.00
#
_symmetry.space_group_name_H-M   'P 1'
#
loop_
_entity.id
_entity.type
_entity.pdbx_description
1 polymer ?
#
loop_
_entity_poly.entity_id
_entity_poly.type
_entity_poly.pdbx_seq_one_letter_code
_entity_poly.pdbx_strand_id
1 'polypeptide(L)'
;MVFITGPKIDAAVEELRKWYLASSARLMEALEEGYPYGSHPQSSQQQLDQFFTMTPADWQELTAKLQLRYRGEDNVPELVRADIKEYVTRMSRLAYGGRP
;
A
#
# COMPACT_ATOMS: atom_id res chain seq x y z
N MET A 1 29.08 -27.08 -12.84
CA MET A 1 28.32 -26.01 -12.17
C MET A 1 28.13 -24.91 -13.19
N VAL A 2 26.90 -24.71 -13.69
CA VAL A 2 26.65 -23.70 -14.73
C VAL A 2 26.66 -22.34 -14.05
N PHE A 3 27.70 -21.56 -14.32
CA PHE A 3 27.70 -20.13 -13.98
C PHE A 3 26.74 -19.45 -14.96
N ILE A 4 25.51 -19.21 -14.51
CA ILE A 4 24.60 -18.33 -15.24
C ILE A 4 25.24 -16.93 -15.16
N THR A 5 25.62 -16.34 -16.30
CA THR A 5 26.25 -15.01 -16.33
C THR A 5 25.25 -13.91 -16.67
N GLY A 6 25.56 -12.71 -16.16
CA GLY A 6 24.90 -11.41 -16.31
C GLY A 6 23.50 -11.42 -16.93
N PRO A 7 23.37 -11.38 -18.27
CA PRO A 7 22.09 -11.14 -18.94
C PRO A 7 20.99 -12.17 -18.64
N LYS A 8 21.38 -13.44 -18.40
CA LYS A 8 20.44 -14.51 -18.06
C LYS A 8 20.02 -14.48 -16.59
N ILE A 9 20.91 -14.01 -15.70
CA ILE A 9 20.55 -13.74 -14.31
C ILE A 9 19.64 -12.52 -14.26
N ASP A 10 19.96 -11.45 -14.99
CA ASP A 10 19.16 -10.22 -15.00
C ASP A 10 17.74 -10.50 -15.50
N ALA A 11 17.59 -11.32 -16.56
CA ALA A 11 16.28 -11.75 -17.03
C ALA A 11 15.50 -12.57 -15.98
N ALA A 12 16.18 -13.49 -15.28
CA ALA A 12 15.55 -14.29 -14.23
C ALA A 12 15.19 -13.45 -12.99
N VAL A 13 16.00 -12.43 -12.66
CA VAL A 13 15.74 -11.47 -11.58
C VAL A 13 14.50 -10.62 -11.92
N GLU A 14 14.39 -10.14 -13.16
CA GLU A 14 13.23 -9.38 -13.62
C GLU A 14 11.96 -10.23 -13.64
N GLU A 15 12.05 -11.50 -14.06
CA GLU A 15 10.92 -12.43 -14.02
C GLU A 15 10.48 -12.70 -12.57
N LEU A 16 11.43 -12.95 -11.67
CA LEU A 16 11.17 -13.15 -10.25
C LEU A 16 10.57 -11.90 -9.60
N ARG A 17 11.08 -10.71 -9.94
CA ARG A 17 10.57 -9.42 -9.48
C ARG A 17 9.11 -9.24 -9.87
N LYS A 18 8.79 -9.45 -11.16
CA LYS A 18 7.40 -9.37 -11.67
C LYS A 18 6.48 -10.36 -10.98
N TRP A 19 6.93 -11.61 -10.81
CA TRP A 19 6.16 -12.63 -10.11
C TRP A 19 5.90 -12.26 -8.65
N TYR A 20 6.92 -11.76 -7.95
CA TYR A 20 6.81 -11.35 -6.55
C TYR A 20 5.82 -10.19 -6.39
N LEU A 21 5.94 -9.15 -7.21
CA LEU A 21 5.06 -7.98 -7.16
C LEU A 21 3.60 -8.36 -7.45
N ALA A 22 3.36 -9.16 -8.50
CA ALA A 22 2.02 -9.63 -8.85
C ALA A 22 1.41 -10.51 -7.74
N SER A 23 2.20 -11.41 -7.16
CA SER A 23 1.74 -12.29 -6.08
C SER A 23 1.44 -11.51 -4.80
N SER A 24 2.31 -10.57 -4.44
CA SER A 24 2.15 -9.69 -3.29
C SER A 24 0.89 -8.84 -3.41
N ALA A 25 0.68 -8.19 -4.57
CA ALA A 25 -0.50 -7.37 -4.81
C ALA A 25 -1.80 -8.19 -4.68
N ARG A 26 -1.85 -9.40 -5.27
CA ARG A 26 -2.99 -10.29 -5.17
C ARG A 26 -3.27 -10.73 -3.72
N LEU A 27 -2.23 -11.04 -2.96
CA LEU A 27 -2.38 -11.44 -1.56
C LEU A 27 -2.83 -10.27 -0.67
N MET A 28 -2.32 -9.06 -0.92
CA MET A 28 -2.76 -7.85 -0.22
C MET A 28 -4.24 -7.58 -0.49
N GLU A 29 -4.67 -7.63 -1.75
CA GLU A 29 -6.08 -7.46 -2.14
C GLU A 29 -6.98 -8.50 -1.45
N ALA A 30 -6.58 -9.77 -1.44
CA ALA A 30 -7.32 -10.84 -0.76
C ALA A 30 -7.39 -10.67 0.77
N LEU A 31 -6.40 -10.02 1.38
CA LEU A 31 -6.39 -9.72 2.82
C LEU A 31 -7.14 -8.43 3.16
N GLU A 32 -7.39 -7.55 2.19
CA GLU A 32 -8.19 -6.32 2.34
C GLU A 32 -9.70 -6.58 2.38
N GLU A 33 -10.17 -7.80 2.03
CA GLU A 33 -11.59 -8.19 2.08
C GLU A 33 -12.18 -8.30 3.51
N GLY A 34 -11.43 -7.93 4.56
CA GLY A 34 -11.92 -7.90 5.93
C GLY A 34 -11.25 -6.85 6.82
N TYR A 35 -11.85 -6.56 7.97
CA TYR A 35 -11.19 -5.78 9.02
C TYR A 35 -10.01 -6.59 9.59
N PRO A 36 -8.77 -6.07 9.59
CA PRO A 36 -7.63 -6.74 10.20
C PRO A 36 -7.94 -7.18 11.64
N TYR A 37 -7.38 -8.32 12.08
CA TYR A 37 -7.55 -8.79 13.46
C TYR A 37 -7.17 -7.69 14.46
N GLY A 38 -8.11 -7.30 15.33
CA GLY A 38 -7.92 -6.22 16.31
C GLY A 38 -8.24 -4.80 15.81
N SER A 39 -8.69 -4.63 14.56
CA SER A 39 -9.26 -3.37 14.10
C SER A 39 -10.73 -3.25 14.50
N HIS A 40 -11.13 -2.06 14.96
CA HIS A 40 -12.51 -1.75 15.27
C HIS A 40 -13.17 -1.02 14.08
N PRO A 41 -14.46 -1.24 13.82
CA PRO A 41 -15.17 -0.47 12.81
C PRO A 41 -15.13 1.01 13.17
N GLN A 42 -14.50 1.82 12.32
CA GLN A 42 -14.50 3.29 12.43
C GLN A 42 -15.35 3.86 11.30
N SER A 43 -16.13 4.90 11.60
CA SER A 43 -16.84 5.64 10.55
C SER A 43 -15.84 6.37 9.66
N SER A 44 -16.21 6.67 8.41
CA SER A 44 -15.35 7.41 7.49
C SER A 44 -14.91 8.77 8.05
N GLN A 45 -15.74 9.39 8.89
CA GLN A 45 -15.40 10.64 9.58
C GLN A 45 -14.35 10.42 10.67
N GLN A 46 -14.50 9.40 11.52
CA GLN A 46 -13.50 9.04 12.52
C GLN A 46 -12.14 8.68 11.89
N GLN A 47 -12.18 7.99 10.74
CA GLN A 47 -10.99 7.65 9.96
C GLN A 47 -10.26 8.89 9.43
N LEU A 48 -10.98 9.93 9.01
CA LEU A 48 -10.39 11.23 8.61
C LEU A 48 -9.88 12.01 9.81
N ASP A 49 -10.66 12.09 10.89
CA ASP A 49 -10.27 12.82 12.09
C ASP A 49 -8.99 12.24 12.69
N GLN A 50 -8.87 10.90 12.76
CA GLN A 50 -7.63 10.24 13.16
C GLN A 50 -6.48 10.57 12.22
N PHE A 51 -6.71 10.52 10.91
CA PHE A 51 -5.69 10.81 9.91
C PHE A 51 -5.17 12.25 10.00
N PHE A 52 -6.05 13.25 10.17
CA PHE A 52 -5.65 14.65 10.28
C PHE A 52 -5.06 15.01 11.65
N THR A 53 -5.23 14.15 12.66
CA THR A 53 -4.65 14.32 14.01
C THR A 53 -3.37 13.51 14.22
N MET A 54 -2.90 12.79 13.19
CA MET A 54 -1.63 12.04 13.23
C MET A 54 -0.45 12.94 13.58
N THR A 55 0.35 12.47 14.54
CA THR A 55 1.61 13.10 14.91
C THR A 55 2.70 12.82 13.86
N PRO A 56 3.83 13.54 13.86
CA PRO A 56 4.95 13.22 12.96
C PRO A 56 5.45 11.78 13.08
N ALA A 57 5.36 11.16 14.27
CA ALA A 57 5.75 9.76 14.47
C ALA A 57 4.75 8.80 13.80
N ASP A 58 3.45 9.06 13.93
CA ASP A 58 2.40 8.26 13.27
C ASP A 58 2.55 8.33 11.74
N TRP A 59 2.86 9.52 11.22
CA TRP A 59 3.13 9.73 9.80
C TRP A 59 4.36 8.96 9.32
N GLN A 60 5.42 8.92 10.11
CA GLN A 60 6.61 8.11 9.79
C GLN A 60 6.26 6.62 9.76
N GLU A 61 5.50 6.12 10.74
CA GLU A 61 5.08 4.72 10.79
C GLU A 61 4.19 4.35 9.61
N LEU A 62 3.18 5.17 9.30
CA LEU A 62 2.29 4.98 8.15
C LEU A 62 3.09 4.94 6.85
N THR A 63 3.97 5.92 6.63
CA THR A 63 4.78 6.01 5.42
C THR A 63 5.73 4.81 5.29
N ALA A 64 6.33 4.34 6.39
CA ALA A 64 7.18 3.16 6.39
C ALA A 64 6.42 1.88 6.00
N LYS A 65 5.19 1.71 6.49
CA LYS A 65 4.32 0.58 6.10
C LYS A 65 3.95 0.65 4.61
N LEU A 66 3.59 1.83 4.11
CA LEU A 66 3.27 2.03 2.70
C LEU A 66 4.48 1.81 1.79
N GLN A 67 5.67 2.26 2.20
CA GLN A 67 6.91 1.97 1.47
C GLN A 67 7.22 0.47 1.42
N LEU A 68 6.96 -0.26 2.51
CA LEU A 68 7.12 -1.71 2.54
C LEU A 68 6.13 -2.41 1.60
N ARG A 69 4.89 -1.91 1.51
CA ARG A 69 3.86 -2.42 0.59
C ARG A 69 4.32 -2.42 -0.86
N TYR A 70 4.95 -1.32 -1.28
CA TYR A 70 5.46 -1.13 -2.65
C TYR A 70 6.93 -1.52 -2.82
N ARG A 71 7.49 -2.30 -1.88
CA ARG A 71 8.90 -2.68 -1.95
C ARG A 71 9.20 -3.42 -3.25
N GLY A 72 10.18 -2.89 -3.99
CA GLY A 72 10.60 -3.47 -5.26
C GLY A 72 9.92 -2.85 -6.47
N GLU A 73 9.10 -1.81 -6.31
CA GLU A 73 8.65 -0.93 -7.41
C GLU A 73 9.69 0.16 -7.69
N ASP A 74 9.71 0.69 -8.93
CA ASP A 74 10.66 1.76 -9.32
C ASP A 74 10.20 3.16 -8.88
N ASN A 75 8.92 3.33 -8.58
CA ASN A 75 8.25 4.61 -8.29
C ASN A 75 7.53 4.60 -6.92
N VAL A 76 8.16 3.99 -5.91
CA VAL A 76 7.60 3.87 -4.55
C VAL A 76 7.10 5.21 -3.99
N PRO A 77 7.86 6.33 -4.06
CA PRO A 77 7.40 7.60 -3.50
C PRO A 77 6.09 8.10 -4.15
N GLU A 78 5.93 7.91 -5.45
CA GLU A 78 4.73 8.29 -6.20
C GLU A 78 3.54 7.42 -5.82
N LEU A 79 3.75 6.11 -5.68
CA LEU A 79 2.71 5.15 -5.28
C LEU A 79 2.20 5.44 -3.86
N VAL A 80 3.11 5.70 -2.91
CA VAL A 80 2.74 6.07 -1.53
C VAL A 80 1.91 7.35 -1.51
N ARG A 81 2.30 8.38 -2.28
CA ARG A 81 1.52 9.63 -2.39
C ARG A 81 0.14 9.40 -3.01
N ALA A 82 0.05 8.53 -4.02
CA ALA A 82 -1.20 8.20 -4.67
C ALA A 82 -2.17 7.50 -3.70
N ASP A 83 -1.68 6.53 -2.93
CA ASP A 83 -2.48 5.77 -1.96
C ASP A 83 -3.03 6.68 -0.85
N ILE A 84 -2.18 7.57 -0.32
CA ILE A 84 -2.60 8.58 0.67
C ILE A 84 -3.68 9.49 0.11
N LYS A 85 -3.49 9.99 -1.13
CA LYS A 85 -4.47 10.86 -1.78
C LYS A 85 -5.79 10.14 -2.03
N GLU A 86 -5.74 8.89 -2.49
CA GLU A 86 -6.93 8.06 -2.72
C GLU A 86 -7.69 7.83 -1.42
N TYR A 87 -6.99 7.46 -0.34
CA TYR A 87 -7.58 7.29 0.98
C TYR A 87 -8.34 8.55 1.43
N VAL A 88 -7.69 9.71 1.43
CA VAL A 88 -8.32 10.98 1.84
C VAL A 88 -9.51 11.32 0.94
N THR A 89 -9.38 11.13 -0.37
CA THR A 89 -10.44 11.42 -1.35
C THR A 89 -11.65 10.52 -1.12
N ARG A 90 -11.43 9.21 -0.98
CA ARG A 90 -12.47 8.20 -0.75
C ARG A 90 -13.18 8.45 0.58
N MET A 91 -12.42 8.64 1.65
CA MET A 91 -13.00 8.85 2.97
C MET A 91 -13.73 10.18 3.08
N SER A 92 -13.21 11.26 2.47
CA SER A 92 -13.89 12.56 2.42
C SER A 92 -15.21 12.46 1.65
N ARG A 93 -15.24 11.71 0.54
CA ARG A 93 -16.47 11.44 -0.20
C ARG A 93 -17.49 10.70 0.66
N LEU A 94 -17.07 9.67 1.39
CA LEU A 94 -17.97 8.88 2.25
C LEU A 94 -18.43 9.64 3.50
N ALA A 95 -17.60 10.53 4.05
CA ALA A 95 -17.89 11.29 5.26
C ALA A 95 -18.78 12.52 5.01
N TYR A 96 -18.53 13.27 3.91
CA TYR A 96 -19.17 14.56 3.65
C TYR A 96 -19.99 14.60 2.34
N GLY A 97 -19.74 13.66 1.42
CA GLY A 97 -20.54 13.50 0.20
C GLY A 97 -21.79 12.70 0.50
N GLY A 98 -22.88 13.37 0.88
CA GLY A 98 -24.15 12.72 1.18
C GLY A 98 -24.71 11.88 0.03
N ARG A 99 -24.86 10.57 0.31
CA ARG A 99 -25.62 9.47 -0.36
C ARG A 99 -25.14 8.94 -1.73
N PRO A 100 -25.38 7.63 -1.99
CA PRO A 100 -24.89 6.88 -3.16
C PRO A 100 -25.36 7.44 -4.51
#